data_AF-A0A1F6V1T5-F1
#
_entry.id   AF-A0A1F6V1T5-F1
#
_cell.length_a   1.000
_cell.length_b   1.000
_cell.length_c   1.000
_cell.angle_alpha   90.00
_cell.angle_beta   90.00
_cell.angle_gamma   90.00
#
_symmetry.space_group_name_H-M   'P 1'
#
loop_
_entity.id
_entity.type
_entity.pdbx_description
1 polymer ?
#
loop_
_entity_poly.entity_id
_entity_poly.type
_entity_poly.pdbx_seq_one_letter_code
_entity_poly.pdbx_strand_id
1 'polypeptide(L)'
;MEKGIDRSNKFGNTLKVGWFLAKRQIKGSNKATTLLIIFIMMLTFLNLVVVSGILVGLIEGGNIANREQYTGDVIIKTLPGEKDIGKTYEITNTLEKMSGVEYFSVRYFEGGQIEANYKTRRDFDTLQDLVSTQITGINIKNEEELSNISDYIVEGEFLKEGESGYIIMGSSLLRRYSADFGDYFASLEGVYPGEEVKVTVGDNTRTFIVKGILDSKVGEVSLRAFITEEDFWRLSDRPGLNGNEISISIIPGATLTSTELKSNLIKAGFENQGKIQTALEAIPDFLNQIKIAFSLLGNVIGLIGIAVASITIFIVIFINAVTRRKYIGIMKGIGISERAIEISYIFQSIFYATLGGLLGLLLVYGGLVPLFLAHPLDFPFSDGILVAPVPDTTFKFFLLLLVTLIAGYIPARRIVKKNTLDSILGR
;
A
#
# COMPACT_ATOMS: atom_id res chain seq x y z
N MET A 1 -38.66 -30.51 -29.45
CA MET A 1 -37.75 -30.80 -28.31
C MET A 1 -36.63 -31.78 -28.66
N GLU A 2 -36.81 -32.71 -29.61
CA GLU A 2 -35.81 -33.75 -29.95
C GLU A 2 -34.49 -33.25 -30.60
N LYS A 3 -34.55 -32.20 -31.44
CA LYS A 3 -33.33 -31.60 -32.05
C LYS A 3 -32.42 -30.87 -31.05
N GLY A 4 -32.94 -30.51 -29.86
CA GLY A 4 -32.15 -29.86 -28.80
C GLY A 4 -31.27 -30.85 -28.01
N ILE A 5 -31.78 -32.07 -27.80
CA ILE A 5 -31.10 -33.13 -27.04
C ILE A 5 -29.93 -33.73 -27.85
N ASP A 6 -30.10 -33.95 -29.16
CA ASP A 6 -29.03 -34.47 -30.04
C ASP A 6 -27.86 -33.47 -30.24
N ARG A 7 -28.14 -32.15 -30.30
CA ARG A 7 -27.09 -31.13 -30.35
C ARG A 7 -26.30 -31.03 -29.05
N SER A 8 -26.96 -31.14 -27.89
CA SER A 8 -26.30 -31.15 -26.58
C SER A 8 -25.36 -32.35 -26.44
N ASN A 9 -25.81 -33.54 -26.84
CA ASN A 9 -24.99 -34.77 -26.82
C ASN A 9 -23.79 -34.70 -27.76
N LYS A 10 -23.94 -34.11 -28.95
CA LYS A 10 -22.82 -33.89 -29.90
C LYS A 10 -21.78 -32.90 -29.37
N PHE A 11 -22.22 -31.81 -28.73
CA PHE A 11 -21.30 -30.86 -28.12
C PHE A 11 -20.54 -31.47 -26.94
N GLY A 12 -21.25 -32.19 -26.06
CA GLY A 12 -20.65 -32.91 -24.94
C GLY A 12 -19.60 -33.94 -25.38
N ASN A 13 -19.87 -34.70 -26.45
CA ASN A 13 -18.90 -35.64 -27.01
C ASN A 13 -17.68 -34.94 -27.61
N THR A 14 -17.88 -33.81 -28.31
CA THR A 14 -16.78 -32.99 -28.84
C THR A 14 -15.87 -32.49 -27.70
N LEU A 15 -16.47 -32.07 -26.59
CA LEU A 15 -15.74 -31.60 -25.40
C LEU A 15 -14.93 -32.73 -24.75
N LYS A 16 -15.54 -33.93 -24.58
CA LYS A 16 -14.86 -35.12 -24.04
C LYS A 16 -13.68 -35.55 -24.90
N VAL A 17 -13.86 -35.60 -26.22
CA VAL A 17 -12.78 -35.93 -27.16
C VAL A 17 -11.68 -34.87 -27.11
N GLY A 18 -12.04 -33.58 -27.11
CA GLY A 18 -11.08 -32.49 -27.00
C GLY A 18 -10.25 -32.56 -25.72
N TRP A 19 -10.89 -32.81 -24.57
CA TRP A 19 -10.21 -33.03 -23.29
C TRP A 19 -9.25 -34.22 -23.32
N PHE A 20 -9.70 -35.37 -23.85
CA PHE A 20 -8.86 -36.57 -23.98
C PHE A 20 -7.62 -36.29 -24.84
N LEU A 21 -7.79 -35.61 -25.97
CA LEU A 21 -6.69 -35.19 -26.84
C LEU A 21 -5.73 -34.23 -26.12
N ALA A 22 -6.25 -33.24 -25.41
CA ALA A 22 -5.46 -32.29 -24.61
C ALA A 22 -4.57 -33.02 -23.59
N LYS A 23 -5.17 -33.88 -22.77
CA LYS A 23 -4.46 -34.65 -21.74
C LYS A 23 -3.34 -35.50 -22.35
N ARG A 24 -3.61 -36.16 -23.47
CA ARG A 24 -2.62 -36.97 -24.17
C ARG A 24 -1.48 -36.13 -24.75
N GLN A 25 -1.81 -34.97 -25.33
CA GLN A 25 -0.81 -34.07 -25.90
C GLN A 25 0.07 -33.42 -24.81
N ILE A 26 -0.49 -33.03 -23.67
CA ILE A 26 0.28 -32.50 -22.53
C ILE A 26 1.25 -33.56 -22.01
N LYS A 27 0.78 -34.80 -21.80
CA LYS A 27 1.62 -35.91 -21.33
C LYS A 27 2.72 -36.29 -22.33
N GLY A 28 2.47 -36.13 -23.62
CA GLY A 28 3.43 -36.38 -24.71
C GLY A 28 4.23 -35.16 -25.14
N SER A 29 4.12 -34.03 -24.44
CA SER A 29 4.91 -32.82 -24.69
C SER A 29 6.31 -32.95 -24.08
N ASN A 30 7.28 -32.20 -24.62
CA ASN A 30 8.58 -32.09 -23.98
C ASN A 30 8.41 -31.40 -22.61
N LYS A 31 8.85 -32.08 -21.54
CA LYS A 31 8.77 -31.56 -20.15
C LYS A 31 9.41 -30.18 -20.01
N ALA A 32 10.53 -29.93 -20.70
CA ALA A 32 11.21 -28.65 -20.66
C ALA A 32 10.35 -27.53 -21.25
N THR A 33 9.70 -27.77 -22.39
CA THR A 33 8.80 -26.81 -23.02
C THR A 33 7.57 -26.55 -22.16
N THR A 34 6.96 -27.61 -21.60
CA THR A 34 5.81 -27.48 -20.71
C THR A 34 6.16 -26.67 -19.45
N LEU A 35 7.30 -26.97 -18.81
CA LEU A 35 7.76 -26.23 -17.63
C LEU A 35 8.07 -24.77 -17.98
N LEU A 36 8.72 -24.52 -19.12
CA LEU A 36 8.99 -23.17 -19.61
C LEU A 36 7.70 -22.36 -19.82
N ILE A 37 6.67 -22.95 -20.44
CA ILE A 37 5.37 -22.26 -20.61
C ILE A 37 4.74 -21.94 -19.26
N ILE A 38 4.69 -22.91 -18.34
CA ILE A 38 4.14 -22.72 -17.00
C ILE A 38 4.90 -21.63 -16.25
N PHE A 39 6.23 -21.62 -16.35
CA PHE A 39 7.09 -20.61 -15.75
C PHE A 39 6.83 -19.21 -16.32
N ILE A 40 6.68 -19.08 -17.65
CA ILE A 40 6.33 -17.82 -18.28
C ILE A 40 4.95 -17.35 -17.80
N MET A 41 3.94 -18.24 -17.76
CA MET A 41 2.60 -17.91 -17.27
C MET A 41 2.62 -17.46 -15.81
N MET A 42 3.42 -18.14 -14.97
CA MET A 42 3.65 -17.75 -13.58
C MET A 42 4.30 -16.37 -13.49
N LEU A 43 5.37 -16.13 -14.25
CA LEU A 43 6.09 -14.84 -14.25
C LEU A 43 5.19 -13.69 -14.72
N THR A 44 4.36 -13.92 -15.74
CA THR A 44 3.36 -12.93 -16.18
C THR A 44 2.35 -12.63 -15.09
N PHE A 45 1.82 -13.67 -14.42
CA PHE A 45 0.89 -13.47 -13.32
C PHE A 45 1.54 -12.69 -12.16
N LEU A 46 2.78 -13.05 -11.80
CA LEU A 46 3.56 -12.32 -10.81
C LEU A 46 3.76 -10.87 -11.23
N ASN A 47 4.16 -10.60 -12.47
CA ASN A 47 4.32 -9.23 -12.96
C ASN A 47 3.02 -8.41 -12.84
N LEU A 48 1.88 -9.01 -13.19
CA LEU A 48 0.57 -8.38 -13.14
C LEU A 48 0.13 -8.00 -11.71
N VAL A 49 0.50 -8.82 -10.72
CA VAL A 49 0.14 -8.61 -9.31
C VAL A 49 1.20 -7.80 -8.57
N VAL A 50 2.45 -8.25 -8.60
CA VAL A 50 3.56 -7.74 -7.78
C VAL A 50 3.97 -6.32 -8.18
N VAL A 51 4.10 -6.01 -9.47
CA VAL A 51 4.55 -4.66 -9.88
C VAL A 51 3.56 -3.60 -9.45
N SER A 52 2.28 -3.81 -9.78
CA SER A 52 1.20 -2.93 -9.35
C SER A 52 1.06 -2.89 -7.83
N GLY A 53 1.25 -4.01 -7.15
CA GLY A 53 1.15 -4.11 -5.70
C GLY A 53 2.28 -3.40 -4.94
N ILE A 54 3.51 -3.45 -5.45
CA ILE A 54 4.64 -2.67 -4.90
C ILE A 54 4.39 -1.19 -5.12
N LEU A 55 4.04 -0.77 -6.34
CA LEU A 55 3.81 0.65 -6.65
C LEU A 55 2.73 1.27 -5.77
N VAL A 56 1.59 0.59 -5.60
CA VAL A 56 0.51 1.07 -4.70
C VAL A 56 0.93 0.94 -3.24
N GLY A 57 1.68 -0.11 -2.89
CA GLY A 57 2.15 -0.37 -1.54
C GLY A 57 3.17 0.63 -1.00
N LEU A 58 3.88 1.36 -1.89
CA LEU A 58 4.68 2.53 -1.51
C LEU A 58 3.85 3.59 -0.79
N ILE A 59 2.66 3.89 -1.33
CA ILE A 59 1.79 4.91 -0.75
C ILE A 59 0.97 4.33 0.40
N GLU A 60 0.55 3.07 0.28
CA GLU A 60 -0.23 2.42 1.33
C GLU A 60 0.54 2.23 2.63
N GLY A 61 1.82 1.87 2.58
CA GLY A 61 2.65 1.76 3.77
C GLY A 61 2.72 3.07 4.57
N GLY A 62 2.90 4.19 3.87
CA GLY A 62 2.90 5.52 4.47
C GLY A 62 1.54 5.91 5.04
N ASN A 63 0.44 5.52 4.38
CA ASN A 63 -0.91 5.73 4.91
C ASN A 63 -1.17 4.92 6.17
N ILE A 64 -0.70 3.67 6.24
CA ILE A 64 -0.79 2.81 7.43
C ILE A 64 0.02 3.44 8.56
N ALA A 65 1.28 3.81 8.31
CA ALA A 65 2.13 4.49 9.29
C ALA A 65 1.49 5.80 9.78
N ASN A 66 0.93 6.63 8.89
CA ASN A 66 0.23 7.86 9.27
C ASN A 66 -1.02 7.60 10.12
N ARG A 67 -1.77 6.53 9.81
CA ARG A 67 -2.89 6.09 10.64
C ARG A 67 -2.45 5.68 12.03
N GLU A 68 -1.43 4.83 12.12
CA GLU A 68 -0.97 4.23 13.37
C GLU A 68 -0.21 5.23 14.24
N GLN A 69 0.62 6.10 13.66
CA GLN A 69 1.52 6.97 14.42
C GLN A 69 0.96 8.39 14.62
N TYR A 70 -0.08 8.79 13.88
CA TYR A 70 -0.56 10.17 13.92
C TYR A 70 -2.08 10.30 14.00
N THR A 71 -2.85 9.84 13.00
CA THR A 71 -4.28 10.17 12.93
C THR A 71 -5.18 9.31 13.82
N GLY A 72 -4.81 8.06 14.09
CA GLY A 72 -5.76 7.04 14.55
C GLY A 72 -6.79 6.72 13.45
N ASP A 73 -7.90 6.09 13.81
CA ASP A 73 -9.00 5.79 12.86
C ASP A 73 -9.78 7.04 12.46
N VAL A 74 -9.91 7.99 13.38
CA VAL A 74 -10.58 9.28 13.19
C VAL A 74 -9.76 10.37 13.87
N ILE A 75 -9.56 11.48 13.16
CA ILE A 75 -8.92 12.68 13.70
C ILE A 75 -9.87 13.87 13.63
N ILE A 76 -9.86 14.68 14.68
CA ILE A 76 -10.51 15.99 14.73
C ILE A 76 -9.39 17.03 14.68
N LYS A 77 -9.42 17.91 13.69
CA LYS A 77 -8.47 19.03 13.54
C LYS A 77 -9.16 20.37 13.77
N THR A 78 -8.40 21.42 14.06
CA THR A 78 -8.93 22.79 14.05
C THR A 78 -9.60 23.12 12.71
N LEU A 79 -10.65 23.94 12.77
CA LEU A 79 -11.29 24.45 11.55
C LEU A 79 -10.36 25.47 10.87
N PRO A 80 -10.41 25.61 9.53
CA PRO A 80 -9.63 26.62 8.83
C PRO A 80 -9.91 28.03 9.35
N GLY A 81 -8.85 28.75 9.76
CA GLY A 81 -8.94 30.10 10.32
C GLY A 81 -9.13 30.14 11.85
N GLU A 82 -9.44 29.02 12.48
CA GLU A 82 -9.53 28.90 13.94
C GLU A 82 -8.19 28.49 14.55
N LYS A 83 -7.96 28.94 15.79
CA LYS A 83 -6.75 28.59 16.54
C LYS A 83 -6.83 27.21 17.19
N ASP A 84 -8.03 26.80 17.62
CA ASP A 84 -8.26 25.64 18.48
C ASP A 84 -9.56 24.92 18.12
N ILE A 85 -9.69 23.67 18.56
CA ILE A 85 -10.94 22.91 18.49
C ILE A 85 -11.89 23.41 19.58
N GLY A 86 -13.08 23.85 19.19
CA GLY A 86 -14.10 24.27 20.14
C GLY A 86 -14.50 23.15 21.10
N LYS A 87 -14.74 23.48 22.37
CA LYS A 87 -15.30 22.55 23.38
C LYS A 87 -14.55 21.21 23.47
N THR A 88 -13.22 21.22 23.45
CA THR A 88 -12.38 20.01 23.48
C THR A 88 -12.75 19.09 24.67
N TYR A 89 -13.06 19.67 25.82
CA TYR A 89 -13.50 18.91 27.01
C TYR A 89 -14.84 18.18 26.80
N GLU A 90 -15.81 18.78 26.11
CA GLU A 90 -17.10 18.11 25.84
C GLU A 90 -16.92 16.95 24.85
N ILE A 91 -16.04 17.12 23.87
CA ILE A 91 -15.71 16.09 22.87
C ILE A 91 -15.05 14.89 23.55
N THR A 92 -13.99 15.12 24.31
CA THR A 92 -13.24 14.06 25.01
C THR A 92 -14.10 13.31 26.03
N ASN A 93 -14.88 14.01 26.85
CA ASN A 93 -15.84 13.39 27.77
C ASN A 93 -16.98 12.61 27.06
N THR A 94 -17.26 12.93 25.80
CA THR A 94 -18.17 12.13 24.96
C THR A 94 -17.46 10.87 24.46
N LEU A 95 -16.23 10.99 23.96
CA LEU A 95 -15.41 9.86 23.48
C LEU A 95 -15.18 8.82 24.58
N GLU A 96 -14.89 9.23 25.81
CA GLU A 96 -14.73 8.35 26.98
C GLU A 96 -15.96 7.45 27.24
N LYS A 97 -17.15 7.92 26.84
CA LYS A 97 -18.42 7.20 27.08
C LYS A 97 -18.88 6.41 25.86
N MET A 98 -18.24 6.58 24.71
CA MET A 98 -18.64 5.91 23.48
C MET A 98 -18.10 4.49 23.43
N SER A 99 -19.01 3.51 23.40
CA SER A 99 -18.64 2.11 23.20
C SER A 99 -17.97 1.92 21.84
N GLY A 100 -16.75 1.38 21.82
CA GLY A 100 -15.99 1.11 20.61
C GLY A 100 -14.78 2.02 20.40
N VAL A 101 -14.70 3.15 21.12
CA VAL A 101 -13.45 3.93 21.21
C VAL A 101 -12.52 3.23 22.19
N GLU A 102 -11.27 3.00 21.80
CA GLU A 102 -10.26 2.37 22.65
C GLU A 102 -9.41 3.43 23.34
N TYR A 103 -8.76 4.29 22.55
CA TYR A 103 -7.84 5.32 23.00
C TYR A 103 -8.10 6.62 22.25
N PHE A 104 -7.79 7.75 22.88
CA PHE A 104 -7.71 9.04 22.23
C PHE A 104 -6.60 9.89 22.84
N SER A 105 -5.97 10.72 22.03
CA SER A 105 -4.94 11.66 22.47
C SER A 105 -5.28 13.06 21.98
N VAL A 106 -5.19 14.03 22.88
CA VAL A 106 -5.32 15.46 22.56
C VAL A 106 -3.92 16.01 22.41
N ARG A 107 -3.67 16.68 21.29
CA ARG A 107 -2.40 17.35 21.03
C ARG A 107 -2.59 18.85 20.97
N TYR A 108 -1.68 19.54 21.64
CA TYR A 108 -1.60 20.99 21.66
C TYR A 108 -0.37 21.40 20.89
N PHE A 109 -0.44 22.36 19.98
CA PHE A 109 0.75 22.86 19.32
C PHE A 109 0.64 24.34 18.98
N GLU A 110 1.79 24.99 18.99
CA GLU A 110 1.99 26.32 18.42
C GLU A 110 3.24 26.34 17.55
N GLY A 111 3.26 27.25 16.58
CA GLY A 111 4.46 27.52 15.81
C GLY A 111 5.52 28.17 16.69
N GLY A 112 6.72 27.61 16.68
CA GLY A 112 7.85 28.10 17.45
C GLY A 112 9.16 27.97 16.68
N GLN A 113 10.21 28.49 17.28
CA GLN A 113 11.57 28.39 16.80
C GLN A 113 12.42 27.62 17.80
N ILE A 114 13.30 26.77 17.30
CA ILE A 114 14.29 26.06 18.08
C ILE A 114 15.65 26.55 17.63
N GLU A 115 16.43 27.08 18.56
CA GLU A 115 17.81 27.52 18.36
C GLU A 115 18.77 26.55 19.07
N ALA A 116 19.72 26.00 18.32
CA ALA A 116 20.82 25.18 18.83
C ALA A 116 22.13 25.98 18.82
N ASN A 117 23.18 25.45 19.46
CA ASN A 117 24.56 25.98 19.39
C ASN A 117 24.73 27.45 19.82
N TYR A 118 23.73 28.06 20.46
CA TYR A 118 23.75 29.46 20.87
C TYR A 118 24.86 29.77 21.90
N LYS A 119 25.34 28.78 22.66
CA LYS A 119 26.45 28.92 23.62
C LYS A 119 27.83 28.92 22.94
N THR A 120 27.97 28.27 21.79
CA THR A 120 29.26 28.09 21.09
C THR A 120 29.46 29.10 19.97
N ARG A 121 28.40 29.84 19.59
CA ARG A 121 28.45 30.95 18.64
C ARG A 121 29.36 32.08 19.14
N ARG A 122 30.52 32.23 18.50
CA ARG A 122 31.52 33.27 18.81
C ARG A 122 31.37 34.54 17.97
N ASP A 123 30.76 34.43 16.79
CA ASP A 123 30.57 35.51 15.85
C ASP A 123 29.06 35.81 15.71
N PHE A 124 28.68 37.05 16.05
CA PHE A 124 27.28 37.46 16.01
C PHE A 124 26.78 37.82 14.60
N ASP A 125 27.67 37.91 13.63
CA ASP A 125 27.33 38.14 12.21
C ASP A 125 27.02 36.83 11.47
N THR A 126 27.26 35.66 12.09
CA THR A 126 26.88 34.35 11.53
C THR A 126 25.37 34.10 11.69
N LEU A 127 24.79 33.33 10.77
CA LEU A 127 23.39 32.91 10.86
C LEU A 127 23.20 32.04 12.12
N GLN A 128 22.06 32.24 12.80
CA GLN A 128 21.68 31.39 13.93
C GLN A 128 21.36 29.99 13.42
N ASP A 129 21.77 28.98 14.19
CA ASP A 129 21.38 27.60 13.93
C ASP A 129 19.96 27.41 14.46
N LEU A 130 18.99 27.71 13.58
CA LEU A 130 17.59 27.90 13.94
C LEU A 130 16.67 27.15 12.97
N VAL A 131 15.66 26.49 13.52
CA VAL A 131 14.59 25.84 12.76
C VAL A 131 13.22 26.28 13.27
N SER A 132 12.30 26.56 12.36
CA SER A 132 10.89 26.81 12.67
C SER A 132 10.12 25.50 12.61
N THR A 133 9.36 25.18 13.65
CA THR A 133 8.59 23.93 13.75
C THR A 133 7.35 24.11 14.63
N GLN A 134 6.52 23.07 14.72
CA GLN A 134 5.42 23.01 15.67
C GLN A 134 5.94 22.39 16.98
N ILE A 135 5.88 23.17 18.05
CA ILE A 135 6.15 22.68 19.40
C ILE A 135 4.87 22.05 19.92
N THR A 136 4.89 20.75 20.16
CA THR A 136 3.70 19.94 20.44
C THR A 136 3.71 19.46 21.89
N GLY A 137 2.73 19.90 22.66
CA GLY A 137 2.41 19.37 23.99
C GLY A 137 1.55 18.12 23.89
N ILE A 138 2.00 17.04 24.53
CA ILE A 138 1.29 15.77 24.56
C ILE A 138 1.12 15.25 26.00
N ASN A 139 0.00 14.58 26.22
CA ASN A 139 -0.15 13.68 27.35
C ASN A 139 0.55 12.37 27.02
N ILE A 140 1.67 12.08 27.71
CA ILE A 140 2.56 10.96 27.37
C ILE A 140 1.81 9.63 27.37
N LYS A 141 0.96 9.38 28.37
CA LYS A 141 0.23 8.13 28.49
C LYS A 141 -0.73 7.90 27.33
N ASN A 142 -1.58 8.89 27.08
CA ASN A 142 -2.60 8.80 26.05
C ASN A 142 -1.99 8.75 24.65
N GLU A 143 -0.90 9.48 24.44
CA GLU A 143 -0.18 9.46 23.17
C GLU A 143 0.48 8.09 22.95
N GLU A 144 1.12 7.52 23.96
CA GLU A 144 1.77 6.22 23.83
C GLU A 144 0.76 5.09 23.58
N GLU A 145 -0.36 5.07 24.32
CA GLU A 145 -1.44 4.10 24.11
C GLU A 145 -2.06 4.21 22.70
N LEU A 146 -2.07 5.41 22.11
CA LEU A 146 -2.64 5.64 20.78
C LEU A 146 -1.68 5.33 19.64
N SER A 147 -0.44 5.82 19.71
CA SER A 147 0.47 5.90 18.57
C SER A 147 1.75 5.06 18.71
N ASN A 148 2.11 4.64 19.92
CA ASN A 148 3.39 3.98 20.24
C ASN A 148 4.59 4.68 19.58
N ILE A 149 4.59 6.02 19.53
CA ILE A 149 5.66 6.78 18.86
C ILE A 149 7.02 6.59 19.56
N SER A 150 7.06 6.10 20.80
CA SER A 150 8.32 5.77 21.48
C SER A 150 9.13 4.67 20.79
N ASP A 151 8.47 3.75 20.05
CA ASP A 151 9.14 2.68 19.29
C ASP A 151 10.03 3.23 18.15
N TYR A 152 9.81 4.49 17.75
CA TYR A 152 10.53 5.16 16.67
C TYR A 152 11.64 6.09 17.17
N ILE A 153 12.01 6.02 18.46
CA ILE A 153 13.17 6.72 19.00
C ILE A 153 14.45 6.01 18.57
N VAL A 154 15.27 6.68 17.77
CA VAL A 154 16.52 6.13 17.21
C VAL A 154 17.75 6.48 18.05
N GLU A 155 17.71 7.60 18.76
CA GLU A 155 18.76 8.04 19.69
C GLU A 155 18.10 8.57 20.97
N GLY A 156 18.64 8.22 22.14
CA GLY A 156 18.16 8.72 23.44
C GLY A 156 16.98 7.93 24.03
N GLU A 157 16.13 8.61 24.80
CA GLU A 157 14.94 8.02 25.46
C GLU A 157 13.69 8.86 25.16
N PHE A 158 12.51 8.22 25.22
CA PHE A 158 11.24 8.94 25.18
C PHE A 158 10.93 9.66 26.50
N LEU A 159 9.96 10.57 26.48
CA LEU A 159 9.50 11.32 27.67
C LEU A 159 8.82 10.37 28.66
N LYS A 160 8.97 10.64 29.97
CA LYS A 160 8.27 9.90 31.05
C LYS A 160 7.28 10.83 31.76
N GLU A 161 6.21 10.25 32.31
CA GLU A 161 5.22 11.00 33.08
C GLU A 161 5.86 11.81 34.22
N GLY A 162 5.43 13.07 34.36
CA GLY A 162 5.92 13.98 35.39
C GLY A 162 7.30 14.61 35.13
N GLU A 163 7.95 14.29 34.01
CA GLU A 163 9.18 14.97 33.61
C GLU A 163 8.91 16.38 33.03
N SER A 164 9.86 17.29 33.24
CA SER A 164 9.80 18.65 32.73
C SER A 164 11.20 19.11 32.29
N GLY A 165 11.27 19.99 31.29
CA GLY A 165 12.50 20.53 30.72
C GLY A 165 13.14 19.64 29.66
N TYR A 166 12.42 18.62 29.16
CA TYR A 166 12.89 17.73 28.11
C TYR A 166 12.10 17.90 26.81
N ILE A 167 12.77 17.70 25.68
CA ILE A 167 12.19 17.79 24.35
C ILE A 167 12.59 16.58 23.51
N ILE A 168 11.65 16.04 22.74
CA ILE A 168 11.89 15.07 21.68
C ILE A 168 11.94 15.82 20.36
N MET A 169 12.99 15.60 19.60
CA MET A 169 13.20 16.26 18.31
C MET A 169 12.85 15.29 17.19
N GLY A 170 11.95 15.68 16.29
CA GLY A 170 11.72 14.95 15.06
C GLY A 170 12.96 14.96 14.17
N SER A 171 13.25 13.83 13.52
CA SER A 171 14.46 13.63 12.71
C SER A 171 14.59 14.67 11.58
N SER A 172 13.47 15.07 10.97
CA SER A 172 13.46 16.02 9.86
C SER A 172 13.88 17.45 10.28
N LEU A 173 13.94 17.74 11.58
CA LEU A 173 14.47 19.01 12.12
C LEU A 173 16.00 19.04 12.15
N LEU A 174 16.67 17.89 11.98
CA LEU A 174 18.10 17.72 12.16
C LEU A 174 18.80 17.43 10.84
N ARG A 175 19.88 18.16 10.58
CA ARG A 175 20.63 18.07 9.32
C ARG A 175 21.11 16.66 9.01
N ARG A 176 21.50 15.90 10.05
CA ARG A 176 22.02 14.53 9.94
C ARG A 176 21.02 13.53 9.36
N TYR A 177 19.72 13.80 9.48
CA TYR A 177 18.65 12.93 8.99
C TYR A 177 17.94 13.52 7.76
N SER A 178 17.97 14.85 7.59
CA SER A 178 17.33 15.52 6.46
C SER A 178 18.25 15.75 5.25
N ALA A 179 19.54 15.41 5.34
CA ALA A 179 20.53 15.66 4.28
C ALA A 179 20.12 15.13 2.90
N ASP A 180 19.45 13.97 2.85
CA ASP A 180 19.02 13.34 1.59
C ASP A 180 17.86 14.10 0.90
N PHE A 181 17.13 14.93 1.64
CA PHE A 181 16.05 15.78 1.13
C PHE A 181 16.55 17.16 0.65
N GLY A 182 17.86 17.43 0.77
CA GLY A 182 18.53 18.65 0.33
C GLY A 182 18.39 19.84 1.28
N ASP A 183 18.99 20.98 0.92
CA ASP A 183 18.99 22.24 1.69
C ASP A 183 17.63 22.98 1.70
N TYR A 184 16.55 22.35 1.26
CA TYR A 184 15.24 23.01 1.13
C TYR A 184 14.59 23.34 2.48
N PHE A 185 14.96 22.62 3.54
CA PHE A 185 14.46 22.84 4.88
C PHE A 185 15.60 23.32 5.78
N ALA A 186 15.35 24.40 6.53
CA ALA A 186 16.22 24.78 7.64
C ALA A 186 16.28 23.60 8.62
N SER A 187 17.49 23.25 9.08
CA SER A 187 17.72 22.12 9.96
C SER A 187 18.88 22.42 10.90
N LEU A 188 18.83 21.83 12.08
CA LEU A 188 19.82 22.05 13.12
C LEU A 188 21.04 21.16 12.93
N GLU A 189 22.22 21.71 13.21
CA GLU A 189 23.48 20.97 13.15
C GLU A 189 23.97 20.57 14.54
N GLY A 190 24.58 19.39 14.66
CA GLY A 190 25.24 18.98 15.89
C GLY A 190 24.34 18.78 17.11
N VAL A 191 23.03 18.60 16.93
CA VAL A 191 22.09 18.30 18.03
C VAL A 191 22.02 16.79 18.28
N TYR A 192 22.25 16.40 19.53
CA TYR A 192 22.20 15.02 20.02
C TYR A 192 21.44 14.95 21.35
N PRO A 193 20.98 13.76 21.79
CA PRO A 193 20.47 13.60 23.14
C PRO A 193 21.47 14.08 24.21
N GLY A 194 20.99 14.90 25.15
CA GLY A 194 21.76 15.57 26.19
C GLY A 194 22.10 17.03 25.90
N GLU A 195 21.97 17.49 24.65
CA GLU A 195 22.24 18.88 24.28
C GLU A 195 21.11 19.83 24.69
N GLU A 196 21.47 21.08 24.99
CA GLU A 196 20.50 22.14 25.31
C GLU A 196 20.07 22.89 24.05
N VAL A 197 18.76 23.00 23.86
CA VAL A 197 18.15 23.82 22.80
C VAL A 197 17.27 24.89 23.42
N LYS A 198 17.25 26.07 22.80
CA LYS A 198 16.40 27.17 23.21
C LYS A 198 15.15 27.17 22.35
N VAL A 199 13.99 27.03 22.97
CA VAL A 199 12.69 27.00 22.29
C VAL A 199 11.95 28.29 22.57
N THR A 200 11.50 28.93 21.51
CA THR A 200 10.76 30.20 21.54
C THR A 200 9.38 30.01 20.92
N VAL A 201 8.32 30.34 21.67
CA VAL A 201 6.93 30.33 21.21
C VAL A 201 6.32 31.68 21.56
N GLY A 202 5.93 32.45 20.54
CA GLY A 202 5.53 33.85 20.74
C GLY A 202 6.67 34.66 21.37
N ASP A 203 6.39 35.32 22.50
CA ASP A 203 7.37 36.10 23.26
C ASP A 203 8.07 35.28 24.37
N ASN A 204 7.62 34.04 24.60
CA ASN A 204 8.15 33.18 25.65
C ASN A 204 9.29 32.32 25.12
N THR A 205 10.38 32.27 25.88
CA THR A 205 11.58 31.50 25.55
C THR A 205 11.99 30.63 26.72
N ARG A 206 12.26 29.34 26.47
CA ARG A 206 12.71 28.40 27.50
C ARG A 206 13.73 27.43 26.94
N THR A 207 14.69 27.02 27.77
CA THR A 207 15.68 26.01 27.41
C THR A 207 15.16 24.61 27.75
N PHE A 208 15.37 23.68 26.83
CA PHE A 208 15.06 22.26 26.99
C PHE A 208 16.31 21.42 26.71
N ILE A 209 16.38 20.25 27.35
CA ILE A 209 17.38 19.23 27.06
C ILE A 209 16.78 18.25 26.05
N VAL A 210 17.48 18.02 24.95
CA VAL A 210 17.08 17.02 23.95
C VAL A 210 17.17 15.65 24.60
N LYS A 211 16.05 14.95 24.75
CA LYS A 211 16.02 13.65 25.40
C LYS A 211 16.11 12.49 24.42
N GLY A 212 15.51 12.67 23.25
CA GLY A 212 15.53 11.67 22.19
C GLY A 212 15.26 12.26 20.81
N ILE A 213 15.68 11.51 19.80
CA ILE A 213 15.44 11.79 18.39
C ILE A 213 14.41 10.79 17.87
N LEU A 214 13.29 11.31 17.38
CA LEU A 214 12.18 10.55 16.85
C LEU A 214 12.28 10.48 15.33
N ASP A 215 12.50 9.28 14.78
CA ASP A 215 12.62 9.07 13.34
C ASP A 215 11.45 8.25 12.80
N SER A 216 10.38 8.97 12.50
CA SER A 216 9.20 8.44 11.83
C SER A 216 9.24 8.80 10.33
N LYS A 217 8.69 7.93 9.48
CA LYS A 217 8.45 8.27 8.07
C LYS A 217 7.18 9.12 7.87
N VAL A 218 6.47 9.43 8.94
CA VAL A 218 5.27 10.27 8.95
C VAL A 218 5.68 11.72 9.16
N GLY A 219 5.42 12.56 8.15
CA GLY A 219 5.82 13.96 8.17
C GLY A 219 5.24 14.74 9.35
N GLU A 220 3.98 14.51 9.71
CA GLU A 220 3.32 15.15 10.86
C GLU A 220 3.92 14.76 12.22
N VAL A 221 4.77 13.74 12.25
CA VAL A 221 5.51 13.33 13.45
C VAL A 221 6.95 13.86 13.37
N SER A 222 7.67 13.58 12.28
CA SER A 222 9.11 13.89 12.17
C SER A 222 9.46 15.35 11.92
N LEU A 223 8.50 16.17 11.50
CA LEU A 223 8.67 17.61 11.34
C LEU A 223 8.32 18.41 12.61
N ARG A 224 7.98 17.73 13.73
CA ARG A 224 7.55 18.36 14.98
C ARG A 224 8.58 18.13 16.09
N ALA A 225 8.49 18.95 17.12
CA ALA A 225 9.13 18.68 18.39
C ALA A 225 8.07 18.43 19.47
N PHE A 226 8.32 17.46 20.35
CA PHE A 226 7.36 17.06 21.39
C PHE A 226 7.89 17.38 22.78
N ILE A 227 7.03 17.97 23.60
CA ILE A 227 7.26 18.26 25.01
C ILE A 227 6.05 17.77 25.82
N THR A 228 6.20 17.73 27.14
CA THR A 228 5.07 17.37 28.00
C THR A 228 3.98 18.44 27.91
N GLU A 229 2.72 18.03 28.06
CA GLU A 229 1.59 18.95 28.10
C GLU A 229 1.80 20.09 29.13
N GLU A 230 2.34 19.77 30.31
CA GLU A 230 2.67 20.78 31.33
C GLU A 230 3.69 21.81 30.87
N ASP A 231 4.75 21.38 30.19
CA ASP A 231 5.77 22.29 29.67
C ASP A 231 5.24 23.13 28.51
N PHE A 232 4.35 22.57 27.69
CA PHE A 232 3.65 23.31 26.66
C PHE A 232 2.83 24.45 27.27
N TRP A 233 2.02 24.18 28.29
CA TRP A 233 1.23 25.23 28.95
C TRP A 233 2.08 26.30 29.64
N ARG A 234 3.27 25.94 30.15
CA ARG A 234 4.22 26.91 30.73
C ARG A 234 4.93 27.76 29.67
N LEU A 235 5.03 27.27 28.44
CA LEU A 235 5.71 27.93 27.33
C LEU A 235 4.73 28.75 26.47
N SER A 236 3.54 28.23 26.21
CA SER A 236 2.53 28.87 25.38
C SER A 236 1.75 29.92 26.17
N ASP A 237 1.55 31.10 25.59
CA ASP A 237 0.73 32.17 26.17
C ASP A 237 -0.78 32.00 25.85
N ARG A 238 -1.23 30.74 25.76
CA ARG A 238 -2.59 30.42 25.33
C ARG A 238 -3.60 30.54 26.48
N PRO A 239 -4.71 31.27 26.30
CA PRO A 239 -5.71 31.47 27.35
C PRO A 239 -6.69 30.29 27.52
N GLY A 240 -6.73 29.34 26.58
CA GLY A 240 -7.73 28.26 26.55
C GLY A 240 -7.11 26.87 26.57
N LEU A 241 -7.81 25.92 27.21
CA LEU A 241 -7.42 24.50 27.33
C LEU A 241 -7.87 23.64 26.13
N ASN A 242 -8.25 24.28 25.03
CA ASN A 242 -8.72 23.58 23.84
C ASN A 242 -7.52 23.04 23.05
N GLY A 243 -7.66 21.82 22.53
CA GLY A 243 -6.64 21.15 21.74
C GLY A 243 -6.64 21.62 20.29
N ASN A 244 -5.56 21.32 19.58
CA ASN A 244 -5.47 21.56 18.14
C ASN A 244 -5.82 20.30 17.33
N GLU A 245 -5.52 19.14 17.88
CA GLU A 245 -5.79 17.83 17.28
C GLU A 245 -6.34 16.88 18.35
N ILE A 246 -7.31 16.05 17.97
CA ILE A 246 -7.78 14.91 18.76
C ILE A 246 -7.71 13.69 17.86
N SER A 247 -6.75 12.80 18.10
CA SER A 247 -6.64 11.51 17.42
C SER A 247 -7.40 10.45 18.20
N ILE A 248 -8.08 9.56 17.49
CA ILE A 248 -9.00 8.58 18.10
C ILE A 248 -8.78 7.22 17.45
N SER A 249 -8.56 6.20 18.27
CA SER A 249 -8.43 4.79 17.86
C SER A 249 -9.66 4.00 18.30
N ILE A 250 -10.14 3.13 17.42
CA ILE A 250 -11.30 2.27 17.62
C ILE A 250 -10.79 0.87 18.00
N ILE A 251 -11.50 0.21 18.91
CA ILE A 251 -11.18 -1.15 19.34
C ILE A 251 -11.14 -2.08 18.12
N PRO A 252 -10.04 -2.81 17.88
CA PRO A 252 -9.93 -3.75 16.77
C PRO A 252 -11.07 -4.78 16.76
N GLY A 253 -11.81 -4.83 15.64
CA GLY A 253 -12.94 -5.75 15.47
C GLY A 253 -14.24 -5.32 16.15
N ALA A 254 -14.33 -4.10 16.68
CA ALA A 254 -15.58 -3.53 17.14
C ALA A 254 -16.61 -3.40 16.00
N THR A 255 -17.89 -3.34 16.39
CA THR A 255 -18.97 -3.02 15.44
C THR A 255 -18.89 -1.59 14.93
N LEU A 256 -18.28 -0.70 15.71
CA LEU A 256 -18.12 0.70 15.36
C LEU A 256 -17.06 0.84 14.26
N THR A 257 -17.43 1.44 13.14
CA THR A 257 -16.49 1.81 12.06
C THR A 257 -16.07 3.27 12.16
N SER A 258 -14.95 3.65 11.52
CA SER A 258 -14.49 5.05 11.47
C SER A 258 -15.52 6.00 10.86
N THR A 259 -16.26 5.55 9.84
CA THR A 259 -17.36 6.30 9.22
C THR A 259 -18.54 6.49 10.17
N GLU A 260 -18.89 5.48 10.96
CA GLU A 260 -19.96 5.57 11.96
C GLU A 260 -19.54 6.46 13.14
N LEU A 261 -18.30 6.36 13.62
CA LEU A 261 -17.76 7.24 14.65
C LEU A 261 -17.83 8.70 14.19
N LYS A 262 -17.36 9.01 12.98
CA LYS A 262 -17.50 10.33 12.37
C LYS A 262 -18.97 10.77 12.33
N SER A 263 -19.89 9.92 11.87
CA SER A 263 -21.32 10.24 11.81
C SER A 263 -21.90 10.53 13.20
N ASN A 264 -21.50 9.79 14.22
CA ASN A 264 -21.96 9.98 15.59
C ASN A 264 -21.45 11.29 16.19
N LEU A 265 -20.19 11.65 15.94
CA LEU A 265 -19.62 12.94 16.36
C LEU A 265 -20.31 14.13 15.67
N ILE A 266 -20.65 13.99 14.39
CA ILE A 266 -21.43 14.99 13.65
C ILE A 266 -22.84 15.13 14.26
N LYS A 267 -23.53 14.02 14.53
CA LYS A 267 -24.85 14.02 15.18
C LYS A 267 -24.83 14.62 16.59
N ALA A 268 -23.72 14.48 17.30
CA ALA A 268 -23.50 15.12 18.60
C ALA A 268 -23.26 16.64 18.51
N GLY A 269 -23.16 17.20 17.30
CA GLY A 269 -23.02 18.64 17.06
C GLY A 269 -21.57 19.15 17.05
N PHE A 270 -20.59 18.26 16.98
CA PHE A 270 -19.17 18.64 17.04
C PHE A 270 -18.58 19.10 15.70
N GLU A 271 -19.33 18.99 14.58
CA GLU A 271 -18.86 19.42 13.25
C GLU A 271 -18.50 20.91 13.18
N ASN A 272 -19.17 21.74 14.00
CA ASN A 272 -18.92 23.18 14.07
C ASN A 272 -17.77 23.54 15.02
N GLN A 273 -17.22 22.56 15.74
CA GLN A 273 -16.16 22.75 16.71
C GLN A 273 -14.80 22.35 16.16
N GLY A 274 -14.76 21.37 15.25
CA GLY A 274 -13.54 20.87 14.64
C GLY A 274 -13.85 20.12 13.34
N LYS A 275 -12.86 20.06 12.45
CA LYS A 275 -12.93 19.28 11.22
C LYS A 275 -12.73 17.79 11.54
N ILE A 276 -13.82 17.03 11.49
CA ILE A 276 -13.81 15.59 11.76
C ILE A 276 -13.54 14.82 10.46
N GLN A 277 -12.45 14.04 10.43
CA GLN A 277 -12.01 13.27 9.27
C GLN A 277 -11.70 11.84 9.68
N THR A 278 -12.03 10.87 8.83
CA THR A 278 -11.45 9.52 8.96
C THR A 278 -9.98 9.54 8.56
N ALA A 279 -9.20 8.53 8.94
CA ALA A 279 -7.80 8.41 8.50
C ALA A 279 -7.63 8.57 6.98
N LEU A 280 -8.53 7.96 6.20
CA LEU A 280 -8.51 8.02 4.73
C LEU A 280 -8.80 9.43 4.19
N GLU A 281 -9.67 10.20 4.87
CA GLU A 281 -10.00 11.56 4.49
C GLU A 281 -8.97 12.59 4.98
N ALA A 282 -8.19 12.25 6.01
CA ALA A 282 -7.15 13.10 6.56
C ALA A 282 -5.90 13.15 5.66
N ILE A 283 -5.72 12.15 4.78
CA ILE A 283 -4.65 12.09 3.79
C ILE A 283 -4.83 13.20 2.74
N PRO A 284 -3.78 14.00 2.45
CA PRO A 284 -3.82 14.98 1.37
C PRO A 284 -4.23 14.38 0.01
N ASP A 285 -5.13 15.07 -0.71
CA ASP A 285 -5.65 14.62 -2.01
C ASP A 285 -4.54 14.32 -3.04
N PHE A 286 -3.41 15.03 -2.98
CA PHE A 286 -2.26 14.77 -3.85
C PHE A 286 -1.67 13.36 -3.66
N LEU A 287 -1.58 12.87 -2.42
CA LEU A 287 -1.11 11.49 -2.14
C LEU A 287 -2.09 10.45 -2.68
N ASN A 288 -3.40 10.71 -2.57
CA ASN A 288 -4.43 9.89 -3.21
C ASN A 288 -4.29 9.88 -4.73
N GLN A 289 -3.97 11.02 -5.35
CA GLN A 289 -3.70 11.10 -6.78
C GLN A 289 -2.43 10.34 -7.18
N ILE A 290 -1.35 10.39 -6.39
CA ILE A 290 -0.14 9.58 -6.63
C ILE A 290 -0.49 8.09 -6.56
N LYS A 291 -1.25 7.65 -5.55
CA LYS A 291 -1.70 6.25 -5.43
C LYS A 291 -2.46 5.79 -6.67
N ILE A 292 -3.38 6.63 -7.17
CA ILE A 292 -4.13 6.36 -8.41
C ILE A 292 -3.19 6.30 -9.62
N ALA A 293 -2.27 7.25 -9.76
CA ALA A 293 -1.31 7.27 -10.86
C ALA A 293 -0.40 6.04 -10.86
N PHE A 294 0.08 5.61 -9.70
CA PHE A 294 0.89 4.40 -9.52
C PHE A 294 0.09 3.11 -9.79
N SER A 295 -1.18 3.08 -9.40
CA SER A 295 -2.09 1.99 -9.78
C SER A 295 -2.27 1.90 -11.30
N LEU A 296 -2.48 3.04 -11.98
CA LEU A 296 -2.57 3.11 -13.44
C LEU A 296 -1.27 2.68 -14.11
N LEU A 297 -0.13 3.16 -13.63
CA LEU A 297 1.18 2.76 -14.13
C LEU A 297 1.40 1.24 -13.99
N GLY A 298 1.08 0.68 -12.82
CA GLY A 298 1.11 -0.75 -12.57
C GLY A 298 0.21 -1.54 -13.52
N ASN A 299 -1.00 -1.03 -13.80
CA ASN A 299 -1.92 -1.65 -14.75
C ASN A 299 -1.39 -1.60 -16.20
N VAL A 300 -0.77 -0.49 -16.62
CA VAL A 300 -0.13 -0.38 -17.95
C VAL A 300 1.01 -1.37 -18.09
N ILE A 301 1.88 -1.48 -17.09
CA ILE A 301 2.96 -2.47 -17.08
C ILE A 301 2.39 -3.90 -17.12
N GLY A 302 1.34 -4.15 -16.34
CA GLY A 302 0.61 -5.42 -16.35
C GLY A 302 0.02 -5.76 -17.72
N LEU A 303 -0.55 -4.78 -18.44
CA LEU A 303 -1.07 -4.96 -19.80
C LEU A 303 0.03 -5.33 -20.79
N ILE A 304 1.21 -4.71 -20.67
CA ILE A 304 2.39 -5.10 -21.47
C ILE A 304 2.79 -6.55 -21.17
N GLY A 305 2.83 -6.92 -19.88
CA GLY A 305 3.11 -8.29 -19.46
C GLY A 305 2.13 -9.31 -20.04
N ILE A 306 0.83 -9.00 -20.01
CA ILE A 306 -0.23 -9.81 -20.62
C ILE A 306 -0.05 -9.93 -22.14
N ALA A 307 0.30 -8.84 -22.82
CA ALA A 307 0.53 -8.85 -24.27
C ALA A 307 1.72 -9.76 -24.64
N VAL A 308 2.82 -9.69 -23.90
CA VAL A 308 3.99 -10.56 -24.09
C VAL A 308 3.62 -12.03 -23.86
N ALA A 309 2.84 -12.33 -22.83
CA ALA A 309 2.37 -13.69 -22.55
C ALA A 309 1.46 -14.23 -23.65
N SER A 310 0.53 -13.40 -24.12
CA SER A 310 -0.36 -13.71 -25.24
C SER A 310 0.42 -14.08 -26.50
N ILE A 311 1.42 -13.27 -26.88
CA ILE A 311 2.29 -13.54 -28.03
C ILE A 311 3.07 -14.85 -27.83
N THR A 312 3.62 -15.07 -26.63
CA THR A 312 4.37 -16.29 -26.33
C THR A 312 3.49 -17.53 -26.49
N ILE A 313 2.29 -17.53 -25.91
CA ILE A 313 1.34 -18.65 -26.02
C ILE A 313 0.90 -18.85 -27.47
N PHE A 314 0.64 -17.76 -28.20
CA PHE A 314 0.34 -17.82 -29.62
C PHE A 314 1.43 -18.55 -30.39
N ILE A 315 2.70 -18.15 -30.22
CA ILE A 315 3.86 -18.73 -30.91
C ILE A 315 4.02 -20.21 -30.55
N VAL A 316 3.94 -20.53 -29.26
CA VAL A 316 4.11 -21.91 -28.79
C VAL A 316 3.04 -22.84 -29.37
N ILE A 317 1.77 -22.42 -29.30
CA ILE A 317 0.67 -23.23 -29.83
C ILE A 317 0.75 -23.31 -31.35
N PHE A 318 1.14 -22.24 -32.02
CA PHE A 318 1.36 -22.23 -33.46
C PHE A 318 2.45 -23.23 -33.87
N ILE A 319 3.62 -23.18 -33.24
CA ILE A 319 4.73 -24.12 -33.52
C ILE A 319 4.29 -25.56 -33.23
N ASN A 320 3.62 -25.81 -32.10
CA ASN A 320 3.13 -27.15 -31.76
C ASN A 320 2.09 -27.66 -32.79
N ALA A 321 1.18 -26.79 -33.23
CA ALA A 321 0.19 -27.15 -34.25
C ALA A 321 0.82 -27.40 -35.63
N VAL A 322 1.81 -26.59 -36.03
CA VAL A 322 2.53 -26.75 -37.30
C VAL A 322 3.36 -28.03 -37.31
N THR A 323 4.14 -28.28 -36.26
CA THR A 323 4.97 -29.49 -36.14
C THR A 323 4.12 -30.77 -36.11
N ARG A 324 2.88 -30.69 -35.60
CA ARG A 324 1.94 -31.80 -35.57
C ARG A 324 0.92 -31.81 -36.72
N ARG A 325 1.12 -31.02 -37.78
CA ARG A 325 0.17 -30.89 -38.90
C ARG A 325 -0.20 -32.25 -39.53
N LYS A 326 0.77 -33.14 -39.74
CA LYS A 326 0.54 -34.49 -40.27
C LYS A 326 -0.40 -35.31 -39.38
N TYR A 327 -0.19 -35.27 -38.06
CA TYR A 327 -1.06 -35.95 -37.09
C TYR A 327 -2.47 -35.37 -37.08
N ILE A 328 -2.61 -34.05 -37.22
CA ILE A 328 -3.92 -33.39 -37.36
C ILE A 328 -4.64 -33.88 -38.62
N GLY A 329 -3.94 -34.00 -39.74
CA GLY A 329 -4.49 -34.56 -40.99
C GLY A 329 -4.99 -36.00 -40.82
N ILE A 330 -4.23 -36.86 -40.14
CA ILE A 330 -4.62 -38.25 -39.84
C ILE A 330 -5.86 -38.28 -38.92
N MET A 331 -5.89 -37.46 -37.86
CA MET A 331 -7.04 -37.36 -36.96
C MET A 331 -8.32 -36.96 -37.70
N LYS A 332 -8.23 -35.99 -38.61
CA LYS A 332 -9.35 -35.59 -39.48
C LYS A 332 -9.76 -36.73 -40.44
N GLY A 333 -8.80 -37.46 -40.99
CA GLY A 333 -9.06 -38.61 -41.86
C GLY A 333 -9.79 -39.78 -41.17
N ILE A 334 -9.58 -39.97 -39.87
CA ILE A 334 -10.26 -41.00 -39.05
C ILE A 334 -11.62 -40.47 -38.50
N GLY A 335 -12.01 -39.24 -38.84
CA GLY A 335 -13.33 -38.69 -38.50
C GLY A 335 -13.39 -37.87 -37.20
N ILE A 336 -12.25 -37.48 -36.61
CA ILE A 336 -12.24 -36.54 -35.49
C ILE A 336 -12.64 -35.16 -36.00
N SER A 337 -13.62 -34.54 -35.35
CA SER A 337 -14.09 -33.21 -35.73
C SER A 337 -13.03 -32.13 -35.52
N GLU A 338 -12.96 -31.16 -36.45
CA GLU A 338 -12.04 -30.02 -36.34
C GLU A 338 -12.22 -29.27 -35.02
N ARG A 339 -13.48 -29.09 -34.59
CA ARG A 339 -13.81 -28.46 -33.30
C ARG A 339 -13.25 -29.23 -32.10
N ALA A 340 -13.21 -30.57 -32.12
CA ALA A 340 -12.61 -31.33 -31.03
C ALA A 340 -11.10 -31.08 -30.94
N ILE A 341 -10.43 -30.94 -32.10
CA ILE A 341 -9.00 -30.61 -32.16
C ILE A 341 -8.76 -29.17 -31.68
N GLU A 342 -9.57 -28.19 -32.13
CA GLU A 342 -9.52 -26.81 -31.63
C GLU A 342 -9.70 -26.74 -30.10
N ILE A 343 -10.72 -27.43 -29.56
CA ILE A 343 -11.00 -27.50 -28.13
C ILE A 343 -9.84 -28.14 -27.35
N SER A 344 -9.12 -29.10 -27.93
CA SER A 344 -7.92 -29.67 -27.29
C SER A 344 -6.84 -28.61 -27.02
N TYR A 345 -6.58 -27.71 -27.97
CA TYR A 345 -5.62 -26.62 -27.76
C TYR A 345 -6.12 -25.56 -26.76
N ILE A 346 -7.43 -25.33 -26.71
CA ILE A 346 -8.04 -24.48 -25.67
C ILE A 346 -7.81 -25.10 -24.29
N PHE A 347 -8.07 -26.40 -24.11
CA PHE A 347 -7.83 -27.07 -22.83
C PHE A 347 -6.35 -27.06 -22.42
N GLN A 348 -5.42 -27.15 -23.38
CA GLN A 348 -3.99 -26.97 -23.09
C GLN A 348 -3.69 -25.56 -22.58
N SER A 349 -4.25 -24.55 -23.24
CA SER A 349 -4.08 -23.14 -22.86
C SER A 349 -4.59 -22.88 -21.44
N ILE A 350 -5.77 -23.41 -21.11
CA ILE A 350 -6.35 -23.35 -19.77
C ILE A 350 -5.42 -24.06 -18.77
N PHE A 351 -4.96 -25.26 -19.07
CA PHE A 351 -4.05 -26.01 -18.19
C PHE A 351 -2.79 -25.19 -17.85
N TYR A 352 -2.15 -24.59 -18.84
CA TYR A 352 -0.94 -23.78 -18.62
C TYR A 352 -1.23 -22.49 -17.85
N ALA A 353 -2.31 -21.77 -18.19
CA ALA A 353 -2.70 -20.54 -17.50
C ALA A 353 -3.07 -20.81 -16.03
N THR A 354 -3.89 -21.82 -15.79
CA THR A 354 -4.32 -22.19 -14.44
C THR A 354 -3.14 -22.65 -13.60
N LEU A 355 -2.27 -23.52 -14.12
CA LEU A 355 -1.14 -24.01 -13.33
C LEU A 355 -0.11 -22.91 -13.06
N GLY A 356 0.20 -22.07 -14.05
CA GLY A 356 1.09 -20.92 -13.86
C GLY A 356 0.52 -19.89 -12.88
N GLY A 357 -0.77 -19.57 -13.01
CA GLY A 357 -1.45 -18.65 -12.10
C GLY A 357 -1.59 -19.19 -10.68
N LEU A 358 -1.86 -20.49 -10.49
CA LEU A 358 -1.91 -21.11 -9.16
C LEU A 358 -0.53 -21.12 -8.48
N LEU A 359 0.54 -21.43 -9.23
CA LEU A 359 1.90 -21.32 -8.70
C LEU A 359 2.26 -19.87 -8.36
N GLY A 360 1.82 -18.93 -9.18
CA GLY A 360 1.98 -17.50 -8.93
C GLY A 360 1.23 -17.05 -7.67
N LEU A 361 -0.02 -17.47 -7.49
CA LEU A 361 -0.81 -17.22 -6.27
C LEU A 361 -0.13 -17.78 -5.03
N LEU A 362 0.35 -19.02 -5.10
CA LEU A 362 1.09 -19.66 -4.02
C LEU A 362 2.36 -18.86 -3.68
N LEU A 363 3.08 -18.36 -4.68
CA LEU A 363 4.29 -17.57 -4.46
C LEU A 363 3.96 -16.18 -3.89
N VAL A 364 2.89 -15.52 -4.34
CA VAL A 364 2.45 -14.22 -3.81
C VAL A 364 2.03 -14.34 -2.36
N TYR A 365 1.03 -15.17 -2.05
CA TYR A 365 0.46 -15.22 -0.70
C TYR A 365 1.24 -16.10 0.27
N GLY A 366 1.89 -17.16 -0.23
CA GLY A 366 2.70 -18.05 0.59
C GLY A 366 4.15 -17.60 0.76
N GLY A 367 4.62 -16.62 -0.01
CA GLY A 367 6.01 -16.17 0.00
C GLY A 367 6.16 -14.65 0.04
N LEU A 368 5.77 -13.94 -1.03
CA LEU A 368 6.10 -12.52 -1.17
C LEU A 368 5.36 -11.61 -0.18
N VAL A 369 4.05 -11.78 0.01
CA VAL A 369 3.26 -10.99 0.96
C VAL A 369 3.83 -11.08 2.39
N PRO A 370 4.03 -12.28 2.98
CA PRO A 370 4.61 -12.37 4.32
C PRO A 370 6.06 -11.88 4.39
N LEU A 371 6.85 -12.07 3.32
CA LEU A 371 8.22 -11.54 3.26
C LEU A 371 8.25 -10.00 3.33
N PHE A 372 7.40 -9.33 2.56
CA PHE A 372 7.32 -7.87 2.53
C PHE A 372 6.69 -7.29 3.80
N LEU A 373 5.85 -8.04 4.51
CA LEU A 373 5.34 -7.64 5.83
C LEU A 373 6.41 -7.73 6.92
N ALA A 374 7.28 -8.75 6.86
CA ALA A 374 8.37 -8.91 7.82
C ALA A 374 9.58 -8.02 7.52
N HIS A 375 9.84 -7.77 6.23
CA HIS A 375 10.94 -6.95 5.74
C HIS A 375 10.41 -5.99 4.67
N PRO A 376 9.76 -4.89 5.08
CA PRO A 376 9.28 -3.89 4.14
C PRO A 376 10.46 -3.27 3.39
N LEU A 377 10.18 -2.78 2.18
CA LEU A 377 11.16 -2.03 1.42
C LEU A 377 11.34 -0.65 2.05
N ASP A 378 12.55 -0.37 2.49
CA ASP A 378 12.90 0.90 3.13
C ASP A 378 12.96 2.02 2.08
N PHE A 379 11.90 2.83 2.00
CA PHE A 379 11.92 4.09 1.25
C PHE A 379 12.02 5.28 2.21
N PRO A 380 12.65 6.40 1.78
CA PRO A 380 12.84 7.57 2.63
C PRO A 380 11.56 8.17 3.23
N PHE A 381 10.41 7.94 2.59
CA PHE A 381 9.12 8.54 2.96
C PHE A 381 8.06 7.50 3.36
N SER A 382 8.37 6.20 3.31
CA SER A 382 7.40 5.13 3.58
C SER A 382 8.06 3.76 3.68
N ASP A 383 7.45 2.85 4.44
CA ASP A 383 7.77 1.43 4.38
C ASP A 383 6.96 0.75 3.27
N GLY A 384 7.61 0.44 2.16
CA GLY A 384 6.98 -0.14 0.99
C GLY A 384 6.55 -1.58 1.22
N ILE A 385 5.24 -1.80 1.27
CA ILE A 385 4.64 -3.14 1.40
C ILE A 385 4.19 -3.69 0.05
N LEU A 386 3.87 -4.99 0.00
CA LEU A 386 3.24 -5.60 -1.17
C LEU A 386 1.72 -5.62 -1.00
N VAL A 387 1.02 -4.71 -1.69
CA VAL A 387 -0.45 -4.66 -1.67
C VAL A 387 -1.02 -5.59 -2.74
N ALA A 388 -1.55 -6.74 -2.33
CA ALA A 388 -2.21 -7.71 -3.21
C ALA A 388 -3.60 -8.09 -2.67
N PRO A 389 -4.63 -7.26 -2.88
CA PRO A 389 -5.99 -7.59 -2.47
C PRO A 389 -6.48 -8.84 -3.20
N VAL A 390 -7.16 -9.73 -2.48
CA VAL A 390 -7.73 -10.97 -3.05
C VAL A 390 -8.67 -10.68 -4.23
N PRO A 391 -9.57 -9.68 -4.19
CA PRO A 391 -10.44 -9.37 -5.32
C PRO A 391 -9.66 -8.99 -6.59
N ASP A 392 -8.70 -8.08 -6.47
CA ASP A 392 -7.88 -7.59 -7.59
C ASP A 392 -7.02 -8.71 -8.18
N THR A 393 -6.41 -9.50 -7.30
CA THR A 393 -5.58 -10.65 -7.69
C THR A 393 -6.40 -11.71 -8.41
N THR A 394 -7.63 -11.96 -7.93
CA THR A 394 -8.57 -12.90 -8.56
C THR A 394 -9.01 -12.40 -9.94
N PHE A 395 -9.32 -11.10 -10.06
CA PHE A 395 -9.64 -10.48 -11.35
C PHE A 395 -8.47 -10.62 -12.34
N LYS A 396 -7.24 -10.32 -11.90
CA LYS A 396 -6.01 -10.48 -12.68
C LYS A 396 -5.78 -11.94 -13.14
N PHE A 397 -6.10 -12.92 -12.29
CA PHE A 397 -6.02 -14.34 -12.64
C PHE A 397 -6.99 -14.70 -13.78
N PHE A 398 -8.26 -14.29 -13.68
CA PHE A 398 -9.24 -14.54 -14.72
C PHE A 398 -8.94 -13.79 -16.03
N LEU A 399 -8.43 -12.56 -15.93
CA LEU A 399 -7.99 -11.79 -17.09
C LEU A 399 -6.88 -12.51 -17.86
N LEU A 400 -5.87 -13.02 -17.14
CA LEU A 400 -4.79 -13.81 -17.73
C LEU A 400 -5.32 -15.08 -18.42
N LEU A 401 -6.23 -15.80 -17.76
CA LEU A 401 -6.86 -17.01 -18.30
C LEU A 401 -7.60 -16.70 -19.61
N LEU A 402 -8.42 -15.64 -19.62
CA LEU A 402 -9.19 -15.21 -20.79
C LEU A 402 -8.27 -14.86 -21.96
N VAL A 403 -7.23 -14.05 -21.73
CA VAL A 403 -6.29 -13.66 -22.79
C VAL A 403 -5.54 -14.88 -23.34
N THR A 404 -5.12 -15.79 -22.46
CA THR A 404 -4.43 -17.02 -22.85
C THR A 404 -5.31 -17.94 -23.70
N LEU A 405 -6.59 -18.03 -23.37
CA LEU A 405 -7.57 -18.80 -24.14
C LEU A 405 -7.72 -18.24 -25.57
N ILE A 406 -7.84 -16.92 -25.70
CA ILE A 406 -7.91 -16.26 -27.01
C ILE A 406 -6.62 -16.50 -27.81
N ALA A 407 -5.47 -16.28 -27.16
CA ALA A 407 -4.15 -16.45 -27.76
C ALA A 407 -3.92 -17.87 -28.30
N GLY A 408 -4.38 -18.89 -27.56
CA GLY A 408 -4.24 -20.28 -27.99
C GLY A 408 -5.26 -20.74 -29.02
N TYR A 409 -6.47 -20.17 -29.02
CA TYR A 409 -7.52 -20.54 -29.98
C TYR A 409 -7.20 -20.10 -31.41
N ILE A 410 -6.70 -18.87 -31.59
CA ILE A 410 -6.47 -18.27 -32.91
C ILE A 410 -5.52 -19.12 -33.80
N PRO A 411 -4.29 -19.47 -33.36
CA PRO A 411 -3.36 -20.23 -34.20
C PRO A 411 -3.83 -21.67 -34.39
N ALA A 412 -4.43 -22.29 -33.37
CA ALA A 412 -4.99 -23.63 -33.47
C ALA A 412 -6.05 -23.72 -34.57
N ARG A 413 -7.00 -22.77 -34.60
CA ARG A 413 -8.04 -22.67 -35.64
C ARG A 413 -7.44 -22.48 -37.03
N ARG A 414 -6.42 -21.63 -37.17
CA ARG A 414 -5.75 -21.38 -38.46
C ARG A 414 -5.09 -22.64 -39.01
N ILE A 415 -4.50 -23.48 -38.18
CA ILE A 415 -3.84 -24.71 -38.62
C ILE A 415 -4.84 -25.84 -38.86
N VAL A 416 -5.82 -26.03 -37.97
CA VAL A 416 -6.82 -27.11 -38.09
C VAL A 416 -7.66 -26.98 -39.37
N LYS A 417 -8.00 -25.75 -39.77
CA LYS A 417 -8.79 -25.47 -40.98
C LYS A 417 -8.04 -25.69 -42.31
N LYS A 418 -6.73 -25.92 -42.31
CA LYS A 418 -5.99 -26.21 -43.55
C LYS A 418 -6.42 -27.55 -44.15
N ASN A 419 -6.37 -27.66 -45.48
CA ASN A 419 -6.87 -28.83 -46.20
C ASN A 419 -6.18 -30.13 -45.74
N THR A 420 -6.95 -31.23 -45.67
CA THR A 420 -6.49 -32.53 -45.17
C THR A 420 -5.36 -33.11 -46.03
N LEU A 421 -5.47 -32.98 -47.35
CA LEU A 421 -4.47 -33.44 -48.32
C LEU A 421 -3.14 -32.71 -48.15
N ASP A 422 -3.17 -31.38 -48.05
CA ASP A 422 -1.99 -30.52 -47.83
C ASP A 422 -1.34 -30.82 -46.47
N SER A 423 -2.17 -31.09 -45.46
CA SER A 423 -1.70 -31.43 -44.12
C SER A 423 -0.95 -32.77 -44.06
N ILE A 424 -1.29 -33.73 -44.91
CA ILE A 424 -0.65 -35.04 -44.99
C ILE A 424 0.60 -35.00 -45.88
N LEU A 425 0.56 -34.23 -46.98
CA LEU A 425 1.66 -34.11 -47.95
C LEU A 425 2.75 -33.12 -47.55
N GLY A 426 2.53 -32.31 -46.51
CA GLY A 426 3.56 -31.43 -45.94
C GLY A 426 3.90 -30.20 -46.80
N ARG A 427 3.03 -29.84 -47.75
CA ARG A 427 3.14 -28.66 -48.62
C ARG A 427 2.08 -27.63 -48.26
#